data_AF-A0A7X3XZ20-F1
#
_entry.id   AF-A0A7X3XZ20-F1
#
_cell.length_a   1.000
_cell.length_b   1.000
_cell.length_c   1.000
_cell.angle_alpha   90.00
_cell.angle_beta   90.00
_cell.angle_gamma   90.00
#
_symmetry.space_group_name_H-M   'P 1'
#
loop_
_entity.id
_entity.type
_entity.pdbx_description
1 polymer ?
#
loop_
_entity_poly.entity_id
_entity_poly.type
_entity_poly.pdbx_seq_one_letter_code
_entity_poly.pdbx_strand_id
1 'polypeptide(L)'
;MTNERGVTLTELLTALTLGLFTIGAVYGVHLNQVKKQIVQEDVLAMQQTARAAMDMMAREIRMAGYDPMGVNRDSALSNDFYGLRYHPTELHIRADLNGNGVPIDSKESIVYLYDDSTSTLRRKVGMGGRQPVAEHIESLTVSYRDALGH
;
A
#
# COMPACT_ATOMS: atom_id res chain seq x y z
N MET A 1 59.25 22.59 35.67
CA MET A 1 58.72 22.05 36.93
C MET A 1 57.23 21.84 36.74
N THR A 2 56.81 20.61 36.46
CA THR A 2 55.39 20.26 36.26
C THR A 2 54.76 20.02 37.63
N ASN A 3 53.81 20.87 37.97
CA ASN A 3 53.09 20.81 39.24
C ASN A 3 51.95 19.78 39.06
N GLU A 4 52.22 18.52 39.33
CA GLU A 4 51.22 17.45 39.24
C GLU A 4 50.30 17.51 40.47
N ARG A 5 49.18 18.22 40.33
CA ARG A 5 48.13 18.27 41.34
C ARG A 5 47.35 16.95 41.29
N GLY A 6 47.39 16.18 42.37
CA GLY A 6 46.59 14.96 42.53
C GLY A 6 45.09 15.26 42.60
N VAL A 7 44.27 14.31 42.15
CA VAL A 7 42.80 14.42 42.12
C VAL A 7 42.24 14.30 43.54
N THR A 8 41.33 15.18 43.91
CA THR A 8 40.65 15.10 45.20
C THR A 8 39.45 14.15 45.17
N LEU A 9 39.11 13.54 46.31
CA LEU A 9 37.95 12.63 46.41
C LEU A 9 36.65 13.33 45.98
N THR A 10 36.52 14.63 46.29
CA THR A 10 35.35 15.43 45.94
C THR A 10 35.23 15.66 44.44
N GLU A 11 36.34 15.94 43.73
CA GLU A 11 36.33 16.06 42.27
C GLU A 11 35.90 14.76 41.57
N LEU A 12 36.35 13.61 42.06
CA LEU A 12 35.96 12.31 41.51
C LEU A 12 34.45 12.07 41.68
N LEU A 13 33.90 12.39 42.84
CA LEU A 13 32.47 12.27 43.12
C LEU A 13 31.63 13.25 42.27
N THR A 14 32.09 14.49 42.10
CA THR A 14 31.41 15.46 41.23
C THR A 14 31.46 15.04 39.76
N ALA A 15 32.60 14.53 39.28
CA ALA A 15 32.71 14.02 37.91
C ALA A 15 31.77 12.82 37.65
N LEU A 16 31.69 11.88 38.59
CA LEU A 16 30.83 10.70 38.46
C LEU A 16 29.34 11.05 38.52
N THR A 17 28.95 11.97 39.40
CA THR A 17 27.55 12.43 39.49
C THR A 17 27.10 13.13 38.21
N LEU A 18 27.94 14.00 37.63
CA LEU A 18 27.66 14.61 36.32
C LEU A 18 27.64 13.57 35.19
N GLY A 19 28.51 12.56 35.25
CA GLY A 19 28.49 11.43 34.31
C GLY A 19 27.18 10.64 34.35
N LEU A 20 26.69 10.30 35.54
CA LEU A 20 25.40 9.60 35.69
C LEU A 20 24.23 10.48 35.24
N PHE A 21 24.27 11.78 35.54
CA PHE A 21 23.24 12.71 35.11
C PHE A 21 23.16 12.82 33.57
N THR A 22 24.30 12.90 32.90
CA THR A 22 24.37 12.95 31.43
C THR A 22 23.88 11.65 30.79
N ILE A 23 24.27 10.49 31.31
CA ILE A 23 23.77 9.18 30.83
C ILE A 23 22.25 9.09 31.01
N GLY A 24 21.72 9.52 32.17
CA GLY A 24 20.27 9.56 32.42
C GLY A 24 19.53 10.45 31.41
N ALA A 25 20.07 11.61 31.09
CA ALA A 25 19.51 12.52 30.07
C ALA A 25 19.52 11.88 28.67
N VAL A 26 20.64 11.27 28.26
CA VAL A 26 20.77 10.58 26.96
C VAL A 26 19.81 9.39 26.87
N TYR A 27 19.67 8.61 27.94
CA TYR A 27 18.75 7.47 28.00
C TYR A 27 17.29 7.92 27.83
N GLY A 28 16.91 9.04 28.43
CA GLY A 28 15.59 9.66 28.21
C GLY A 28 15.34 10.01 26.74
N VAL A 29 16.34 10.57 26.04
CA VAL A 29 16.24 10.84 24.59
C VAL A 29 16.14 9.54 23.80
N HIS A 30 16.94 8.53 24.14
CA HIS A 30 16.94 7.23 23.47
C HIS A 30 15.57 6.53 23.53
N LEU A 31 14.90 6.53 24.69
CA LEU A 31 13.55 5.95 24.81
C LEU A 31 12.54 6.65 23.90
N ASN A 32 12.66 7.97 23.74
CA ASN A 32 11.81 8.72 22.81
C ASN A 32 12.14 8.40 21.35
N GLN A 33 13.40 8.16 21.02
CA GLN A 33 13.81 7.75 19.68
C GLN A 33 13.26 6.38 19.31
N VAL A 34 13.38 5.38 20.20
CA VAL A 34 12.86 4.02 19.96
C VAL A 34 11.36 4.05 19.70
N LYS A 35 10.59 4.79 20.52
CA LYS A 35 9.14 4.94 20.31
C LYS A 35 8.81 5.57 18.95
N LYS A 36 9.54 6.61 18.55
CA LYS A 36 9.35 7.25 17.24
C LYS A 36 9.70 6.31 16.09
N GLN A 37 10.76 5.52 16.24
CA GLN A 37 11.19 4.57 15.24
C GLN A 37 10.11 3.51 14.97
N ILE A 38 9.51 2.94 16.00
CA ILE A 38 8.42 1.95 15.85
C ILE A 38 7.25 2.54 15.06
N VAL A 39 6.79 3.75 15.44
CA VAL A 39 5.69 4.42 14.71
C VAL A 39 6.05 4.70 13.26
N GLN A 40 7.31 5.07 12.99
CA GLN A 40 7.78 5.29 11.62
C GLN A 40 7.80 3.98 10.81
N GLU A 41 8.24 2.87 11.40
CA GLU A 41 8.23 1.55 10.76
C GLU A 41 6.80 1.12 10.38
N ASP A 42 5.83 1.32 11.28
CA ASP A 42 4.42 1.01 11.01
C ASP A 42 3.86 1.83 9.84
N VAL A 43 4.13 3.14 9.82
CA VAL A 43 3.70 4.04 8.72
C VAL A 43 4.36 3.63 7.40
N LEU A 44 5.64 3.28 7.41
CA LEU A 44 6.35 2.83 6.22
C LEU A 44 5.77 1.52 5.68
N ALA A 45 5.41 0.58 6.55
CA ALA A 45 4.77 -0.67 6.15
C ALA A 45 3.42 -0.39 5.47
N MET A 46 2.58 0.48 6.04
CA MET A 46 1.30 0.88 5.43
C MET A 46 1.48 1.57 4.07
N GLN A 47 2.48 2.42 3.91
CA GLN A 47 2.78 3.07 2.64
C GLN A 47 3.27 2.08 1.58
N GLN A 48 4.06 1.10 1.98
CA GLN A 48 4.57 0.07 1.07
C GLN A 48 3.45 -0.86 0.59
N THR A 49 2.54 -1.28 1.47
CA THR A 49 1.39 -2.11 1.08
C THR A 49 0.46 -1.33 0.15
N ALA A 50 0.17 -0.06 0.44
CA ALA A 50 -0.61 0.80 -0.44
C ALA A 50 0.04 0.98 -1.82
N ARG A 51 1.36 1.21 -1.88
CA ARG A 51 2.10 1.31 -3.15
C ARG A 51 2.03 0.02 -3.95
N ALA A 52 2.25 -1.13 -3.32
CA ALA A 52 2.18 -2.41 -3.99
C ALA A 52 0.78 -2.69 -4.57
N ALA A 53 -0.28 -2.34 -3.83
CA ALA A 53 -1.65 -2.46 -4.30
C ALA A 53 -1.98 -1.50 -5.46
N MET A 54 -1.54 -0.25 -5.38
CA MET A 54 -1.69 0.73 -6.46
C MET A 54 -0.96 0.29 -7.73
N ASP A 55 0.28 -0.22 -7.61
CA ASP A 55 1.04 -0.72 -8.75
C ASP A 55 0.36 -1.93 -9.41
N MET A 56 -0.27 -2.79 -8.61
CA MET A 56 -1.06 -3.91 -9.11
C MET A 56 -2.31 -3.44 -9.86
N MET A 57 -3.12 -2.57 -9.25
CA MET A 57 -4.31 -1.99 -9.87
C MET A 57 -3.95 -1.28 -11.18
N ALA A 58 -2.88 -0.47 -11.19
CA ALA A 58 -2.46 0.26 -12.38
C ALA A 58 -2.10 -0.67 -13.54
N ARG A 59 -1.41 -1.80 -13.28
CA ARG A 59 -1.10 -2.78 -14.33
C ARG A 59 -2.35 -3.43 -14.90
N GLU A 60 -3.31 -3.76 -14.04
CA GLU A 60 -4.55 -4.43 -14.45
C GLU A 60 -5.48 -3.47 -15.20
N ILE A 61 -5.59 -2.23 -14.75
CA ILE A 61 -6.32 -1.15 -15.44
C ILE A 61 -5.72 -0.89 -16.82
N ARG A 62 -4.38 -0.91 -16.97
CA ARG A 62 -3.72 -0.74 -18.28
C ARG A 62 -4.04 -1.86 -19.28
N MET A 63 -4.39 -3.04 -18.78
CA MET A 63 -4.82 -4.17 -19.62
C MET A 63 -6.33 -4.18 -19.88
N ALA A 64 -7.09 -3.28 -19.25
CA ALA A 64 -8.53 -3.24 -19.39
C ALA A 64 -8.95 -3.03 -20.86
N GLY A 65 -9.86 -3.87 -21.33
CA GLY A 65 -10.39 -3.78 -22.70
C GLY A 65 -9.45 -4.38 -23.75
N TYR A 66 -8.38 -5.05 -23.33
CA TYR A 66 -7.55 -5.83 -24.25
C TYR A 66 -8.42 -6.91 -24.92
N ASP A 67 -8.51 -6.86 -26.25
CA ASP A 67 -9.39 -7.66 -27.09
C ASP A 67 -8.63 -8.05 -28.38
N PRO A 68 -7.81 -9.12 -28.34
CA PRO A 68 -7.04 -9.55 -29.51
C PRO A 68 -7.91 -10.26 -30.56
N MET A 69 -9.06 -10.81 -30.17
CA MET A 69 -10.01 -11.47 -31.07
C MET A 69 -10.89 -10.45 -31.81
N GLY A 70 -10.97 -9.23 -31.30
CA GLY A 70 -11.74 -8.14 -31.89
C GLY A 70 -13.25 -8.32 -31.75
N VAL A 71 -13.70 -9.02 -30.71
CA VAL A 71 -15.13 -9.30 -30.48
C VAL A 71 -15.94 -8.02 -30.34
N ASN A 72 -15.38 -6.98 -29.72
CA ASN A 72 -16.03 -5.66 -29.61
C ASN A 72 -16.15 -4.90 -30.95
N ARG A 73 -15.63 -5.46 -32.03
CA ARG A 73 -15.60 -4.85 -33.37
C ARG A 73 -16.25 -5.73 -34.43
N ASP A 74 -16.77 -6.89 -34.06
CA ASP A 74 -17.47 -7.79 -34.97
C ASP A 74 -18.97 -7.48 -35.02
N SER A 75 -19.75 -8.29 -35.73
CA SER A 75 -21.21 -8.13 -35.84
C SER A 75 -22.01 -8.77 -34.68
N ALA A 76 -21.35 -9.56 -33.84
CA ALA A 76 -21.94 -10.43 -32.84
C ALA A 76 -21.92 -9.78 -31.45
N LEU A 77 -22.79 -8.80 -31.21
CA LEU A 77 -22.88 -8.02 -29.96
C LEU A 77 -23.09 -8.85 -28.66
N SER A 78 -23.32 -10.17 -28.76
CA SER A 78 -23.53 -11.06 -27.61
C SER A 78 -22.29 -11.29 -26.75
N ASN A 79 -21.09 -11.10 -27.30
CA ASN A 79 -19.80 -11.28 -26.59
C ASN A 79 -19.07 -9.95 -26.32
N ASP A 80 -19.67 -8.81 -26.68
CA ASP A 80 -19.15 -7.48 -26.36
C ASP A 80 -18.91 -7.31 -24.86
N PHE A 81 -17.81 -6.64 -24.53
CA PHE A 81 -17.44 -6.34 -23.16
C PHE A 81 -16.79 -4.97 -23.01
N TYR A 82 -16.97 -4.41 -21.82
CA TYR A 82 -16.28 -3.19 -21.41
C TYR A 82 -15.07 -3.56 -20.57
N GLY A 83 -13.92 -2.97 -20.90
CA GLY A 83 -12.69 -3.14 -20.13
C GLY A 83 -12.82 -2.63 -18.70
N LEU A 84 -13.40 -1.44 -18.54
CA LEU A 84 -13.78 -0.87 -17.25
C LEU A 84 -15.29 -0.62 -17.27
N ARG A 85 -16.00 -1.10 -16.24
CA ARG A 85 -17.42 -0.83 -16.06
C ARG A 85 -17.62 -0.01 -14.80
N TYR A 86 -18.32 1.12 -14.94
CA TYR A 86 -18.71 1.92 -13.79
C TYR A 86 -19.49 1.09 -12.79
N HIS A 87 -19.10 1.19 -11.53
CA HIS A 87 -19.81 0.62 -10.39
C HIS A 87 -19.53 1.50 -9.16
N PRO A 88 -20.52 1.74 -8.29
CA PRO A 88 -20.39 2.71 -7.21
C PRO A 88 -19.40 2.30 -6.10
N THR A 89 -19.19 1.00 -5.90
CA THR A 89 -18.41 0.46 -4.76
C THR A 89 -17.31 -0.52 -5.18
N GLU A 90 -17.28 -0.91 -6.46
CA GLU A 90 -16.36 -1.92 -6.97
C GLU A 90 -15.68 -1.37 -8.21
N LEU A 91 -14.43 -1.77 -8.43
CA LEU A 91 -13.74 -1.52 -9.68
C LEU A 91 -13.68 -2.85 -10.43
N HIS A 92 -14.45 -2.92 -11.52
CA HIS A 92 -14.46 -4.07 -12.42
C HIS A 92 -13.52 -3.83 -13.60
N ILE A 93 -12.59 -4.76 -13.78
CA ILE A 93 -11.60 -4.76 -14.85
C ILE A 93 -11.79 -6.05 -15.64
N ARG A 94 -11.89 -5.94 -16.97
CA ARG A 94 -12.00 -7.09 -17.88
C ARG A 94 -11.02 -6.98 -19.04
N ALA A 95 -10.45 -8.11 -19.43
CA ALA A 95 -9.50 -8.23 -20.53
C ALA A 95 -9.50 -9.66 -21.06
N ASP A 96 -9.54 -9.84 -22.38
CA ASP A 96 -9.41 -11.14 -23.04
C ASP A 96 -7.92 -11.50 -23.18
N LEU A 97 -7.34 -12.05 -22.11
CA LEU A 97 -5.90 -12.30 -22.03
C LEU A 97 -5.50 -13.57 -22.79
N ASN A 98 -6.40 -14.52 -22.96
CA ASN A 98 -6.13 -15.76 -23.66
C ASN A 98 -6.53 -15.72 -25.15
N GLY A 99 -7.29 -14.70 -25.58
CA GLY A 99 -7.72 -14.49 -26.95
C GLY A 99 -8.87 -15.39 -27.41
N ASN A 100 -9.71 -15.84 -26.49
CA ASN A 100 -10.87 -16.68 -26.79
C ASN A 100 -12.15 -15.87 -27.06
N GLY A 101 -12.11 -14.54 -26.90
CA GLY A 101 -13.25 -13.66 -27.07
C GLY A 101 -14.27 -13.67 -25.92
N VAL A 102 -13.92 -14.24 -24.76
CA VAL A 102 -14.80 -14.40 -23.60
C VAL A 102 -14.06 -14.03 -22.30
N PRO A 103 -14.06 -12.75 -21.88
CA PRO A 103 -13.24 -12.26 -20.76
C PRO A 103 -13.89 -12.52 -19.39
N ILE A 104 -14.16 -13.79 -19.10
CA ILE A 104 -14.78 -14.24 -17.83
C ILE A 104 -13.92 -15.29 -17.11
N ASP A 105 -12.86 -15.78 -17.74
CA ASP A 105 -12.05 -16.85 -17.19
C ASP A 105 -11.18 -16.39 -16.03
N SER A 106 -10.48 -17.35 -15.41
CA SER A 106 -9.47 -17.04 -14.40
C SER A 106 -8.40 -16.14 -15.00
N LYS A 107 -8.26 -14.93 -14.43
CA LYS A 107 -7.34 -13.82 -14.80
C LYS A 107 -7.91 -12.77 -15.77
N GLU A 108 -9.10 -12.98 -16.30
CA GLU A 108 -9.68 -12.08 -17.32
C GLU A 108 -10.74 -11.15 -16.77
N SER A 109 -11.26 -11.46 -15.59
CA SER A 109 -12.16 -10.62 -14.83
C SER A 109 -11.56 -10.37 -13.46
N ILE A 110 -11.32 -9.11 -13.12
CA ILE A 110 -10.79 -8.70 -11.83
C ILE A 110 -11.73 -7.71 -11.18
N VAL A 111 -11.96 -7.88 -9.89
CA VAL A 111 -12.82 -7.00 -9.10
C VAL A 111 -12.08 -6.54 -7.86
N TYR A 112 -11.97 -5.23 -7.68
CA TYR A 112 -11.51 -4.61 -6.44
C TYR A 112 -12.68 -4.04 -5.64
N LEU A 113 -12.60 -4.20 -4.33
CA LEU A 113 -13.56 -3.66 -3.37
C LEU A 113 -12.79 -3.22 -2.12
N TYR A 114 -13.07 -2.01 -1.65
CA TYR A 114 -12.69 -1.60 -0.30
C TYR A 114 -13.77 -2.05 0.69
N ASP A 115 -13.35 -2.86 1.67
CA ASP A 115 -14.20 -3.35 2.75
C ASP A 115 -13.95 -2.51 4.01
N ASP A 116 -14.84 -1.56 4.25
CA ASP A 116 -14.75 -0.60 5.36
C ASP A 116 -14.80 -1.27 6.73
N SER A 117 -15.50 -2.41 6.84
CA SER A 117 -15.63 -3.14 8.11
C SER A 117 -14.30 -3.76 8.58
N THR A 118 -13.39 -4.00 7.64
CA THR A 118 -12.08 -4.59 7.91
C THR A 118 -10.92 -3.66 7.55
N SER A 119 -11.20 -2.45 7.03
CA SER A 119 -10.20 -1.54 6.48
C SER A 119 -9.26 -2.22 5.48
N THR A 120 -9.80 -3.13 4.65
CA THR A 120 -9.01 -3.91 3.69
C THR A 120 -9.41 -3.62 2.25
N LEU A 121 -8.40 -3.48 1.40
CA LEU A 121 -8.59 -3.58 -0.05
C LEU A 121 -8.58 -5.04 -0.44
N ARG A 122 -9.67 -5.49 -1.07
CA ARG A 122 -9.85 -6.87 -1.49
C ARG A 122 -9.87 -6.97 -3.00
N ARG A 123 -9.26 -8.04 -3.52
CA ARG A 123 -9.18 -8.37 -4.94
C ARG A 123 -9.79 -9.75 -5.18
N LYS A 124 -10.61 -9.86 -6.21
CA LYS A 124 -11.17 -11.12 -6.73
C LYS A 124 -10.72 -11.32 -8.17
N VAL A 125 -10.35 -12.55 -8.52
CA VAL A 125 -9.93 -12.94 -9.87
C VAL A 125 -10.84 -14.04 -10.41
N GLY A 126 -11.48 -13.79 -11.55
CA GLY A 126 -12.43 -14.70 -12.18
C GLY A 126 -13.47 -15.19 -11.17
N MET A 127 -13.58 -16.52 -11.05
CA MET A 127 -14.48 -17.19 -10.10
C MET A 127 -13.89 -17.38 -8.69
N GLY A 128 -12.68 -16.88 -8.41
CA GLY A 128 -12.03 -17.01 -7.11
C GLY A 128 -12.72 -16.21 -5.99
N GLY A 129 -12.29 -16.48 -4.75
CA GLY A 129 -12.70 -15.70 -3.58
C GLY A 129 -12.05 -14.30 -3.53
N ARG A 130 -12.56 -13.43 -2.66
CA ARG A 130 -11.97 -12.11 -2.38
C ARG A 130 -10.78 -12.24 -1.43
N GLN A 131 -9.59 -11.97 -1.92
CA GLN A 131 -8.33 -11.98 -1.15
C GLN A 131 -7.93 -10.57 -0.72
N PRO A 132 -7.42 -10.36 0.51
CA PRO A 132 -6.85 -9.06 0.90
C PRO A 132 -5.57 -8.80 0.11
N VAL A 133 -5.39 -7.56 -0.36
CA VAL A 133 -4.18 -7.11 -1.07
C VAL A 133 -3.51 -5.90 -0.42
N ALA A 134 -4.26 -5.16 0.39
CA ALA A 134 -3.72 -4.17 1.31
C ALA A 134 -4.65 -4.07 2.53
N GLU A 135 -4.06 -3.78 3.68
CA GLU A 135 -4.74 -3.64 4.96
C GLU A 135 -4.45 -2.24 5.53
N HIS A 136 -5.22 -1.84 6.54
CA HIS A 136 -5.13 -0.51 7.14
C HIS A 136 -5.34 0.63 6.13
N ILE A 137 -6.24 0.39 5.17
CA ILE A 137 -6.67 1.39 4.19
C ILE A 137 -7.79 2.21 4.81
N GLU A 138 -7.68 3.54 4.77
CA GLU A 138 -8.71 4.46 5.30
C GLU A 138 -9.86 4.64 4.29
N SER A 139 -9.54 4.77 3.01
CA SER A 139 -10.54 4.88 1.95
C SER A 139 -9.96 4.52 0.59
N LEU A 140 -10.83 4.14 -0.35
CA LEU A 140 -10.53 4.01 -1.77
C LEU A 140 -11.53 4.86 -2.54
N THR A 141 -11.02 5.75 -3.39
CA THR A 141 -11.85 6.50 -4.34
C THR A 141 -11.44 6.16 -5.76
N VAL A 142 -12.42 5.83 -6.60
CA VAL A 142 -12.23 5.58 -8.03
C VAL A 142 -13.08 6.57 -8.81
N SER A 143 -12.44 7.39 -9.64
CA SER A 143 -13.11 8.32 -10.56
C SER A 143 -12.90 7.89 -11.99
N TYR A 144 -13.99 7.83 -12.76
CA TYR A 144 -13.96 7.54 -14.18
C TYR A 144 -13.99 8.85 -14.95
N ARG A 145 -13.26 8.90 -16.07
CA ARG A 145 -13.26 10.04 -16.99
C ARG A 145 -13.65 9.51 -18.37
N ASP A 146 -14.62 10.15 -19.00
CA ASP A 146 -14.95 9.87 -20.39
C ASP A 146 -14.00 10.58 -21.37
N ALA A 147 -14.26 10.44 -22.67
CA ALA A 147 -13.46 11.08 -23.72
C ALA A 147 -13.52 12.62 -23.69
N LEU A 148 -14.49 13.21 -23.00
CA LEU A 148 -14.67 14.65 -22.83
C LEU A 148 -14.08 15.13 -21.49
N GLY A 149 -13.59 14.22 -20.65
CA GLY A 149 -12.95 14.52 -19.37
C GLY A 149 -13.91 14.74 -18.21
N HIS A 150 -15.18 14.36 -18.35
CA HIS A 150 -16.14 14.36 -17.24
C HIS A 150 -15.97 13.11 -16.37
#